data_AF-A0A9D1ECP7-F1
#
_entry.id   AF-A0A9D1ECP7-F1
#
_cell.length_a   1.000
_cell.length_b   1.000
_cell.length_c   1.000
_cell.angle_alpha   90.00
_cell.angle_beta   90.00
_cell.angle_gamma   90.00
#
_symmetry.space_group_name_H-M   'P 1'
#
loop_
_entity.id
_entity.type
_entity.pdbx_description
1 polymer ?
#
loop_
_entity_poly.entity_id
_entity_poly.type
_entity_poly.pdbx_seq_one_letter_code
_entity_poly.pdbx_strand_id
1 'polypeptide(L)'
;MKKQLKQKRKQCWIITIIMLVVLFAPNLKAEAANYEVTDVTMEVVGDSVQIRGRLNNSDDVQEVYFPTWKLSDNQKDLKWWKGARNGTEISVTIPMKDYGYVPGEYITHIYVVDQTGYVFVKDLTFVYEKATLQSEILEDNSGYRVTYTVPDANNIDSVEFPTWTEALEQDDIQWYRANQVDNTFTYEVKRADHGNQLGIYYTDVYAHYKDGTVDTGRVRVVFPAPKANIYNVSTELDQNGDDFRISVQIEPNAYYQVNYAVWTQENGQDDIIWRPSDINQENHYFFWGKRSEHNNENDIYHIHAYIRNVSGDVTVFETKIDYTKPLPKLLSVETKNMTANAFDVVYKLEVPADVDIMNAVCPTWPKVSVPQITWNQPTIQWDDRIATITCHHEATNGEREYYSHLHLEDSLGRKILYGTEVTLK
;
A
#
# COMPACT_ATOMS: atom_id res chain seq x y z
N MET A 1 -28.12 23.64 47.45
CA MET A 1 -27.30 23.70 48.69
C MET A 1 -26.77 22.36 49.20
N LYS A 2 -27.55 21.25 49.25
CA LYS A 2 -27.04 19.94 49.75
C LYS A 2 -26.04 19.20 48.82
N LYS A 3 -25.93 19.56 47.53
CA LYS A 3 -24.91 19.01 46.60
C LYS A 3 -23.53 19.68 46.73
N GLN A 4 -23.47 20.97 47.04
CA GLN A 4 -22.20 21.70 47.27
C GLN A 4 -21.50 21.29 48.58
N LEU A 5 -22.25 20.85 49.59
CA LEU A 5 -21.70 20.31 50.84
C LEU A 5 -21.10 18.88 50.69
N LYS A 6 -21.51 18.11 49.68
CA LYS A 6 -20.88 16.81 49.35
C LYS A 6 -19.56 16.97 48.59
N GLN A 7 -19.40 18.05 47.83
CA GLN A 7 -18.17 18.35 47.09
C GLN A 7 -17.09 18.94 48.01
N LYS A 8 -17.47 19.83 48.95
CA LYS A 8 -16.58 20.30 50.03
C LYS A 8 -16.19 19.19 51.04
N ARG A 9 -17.05 18.19 51.28
CA ARG A 9 -16.70 17.02 52.11
C ARG A 9 -15.78 16.02 51.43
N LYS A 10 -15.74 15.97 50.08
CA LYS A 10 -14.72 15.21 49.34
C LYS A 10 -13.37 15.93 49.34
N GLN A 11 -13.34 17.27 49.31
CA GLN A 11 -12.12 18.07 49.51
C GLN A 11 -11.55 17.96 50.93
N CYS A 12 -12.39 17.76 51.95
CA CYS A 12 -11.94 17.59 53.34
C CYS A 12 -11.57 16.15 53.75
N TRP A 13 -11.68 15.16 52.85
CA TRP A 13 -11.24 13.77 53.08
C TRP A 13 -9.91 13.43 52.39
N ILE A 14 -9.32 14.39 51.65
CA ILE A 14 -8.04 14.22 50.96
C ILE A 14 -6.85 14.60 51.87
N ILE A 15 -7.08 15.28 53.00
CA ILE A 15 -6.03 15.73 53.93
C ILE A 15 -5.62 14.62 54.94
N THR A 16 -6.16 13.40 54.86
CA THR A 16 -5.85 12.33 55.85
C THR A 16 -5.67 10.95 55.22
N ILE A 17 -5.06 10.89 54.04
CA ILE A 17 -4.45 9.66 53.50
C ILE A 17 -3.04 10.02 52.98
N ILE A 18 -2.16 10.45 53.90
CA ILE A 18 -0.70 10.46 53.70
C ILE A 18 -0.10 9.33 54.53
N MET A 19 -0.61 8.10 54.36
CA MET A 19 0.04 6.95 55.03
C MET A 19 -0.35 5.59 54.47
N LEU A 20 -0.35 5.36 53.16
CA LEU A 20 -0.22 3.99 52.64
C LEU A 20 0.17 3.92 51.15
N VAL A 21 1.41 4.29 50.82
CA VAL A 21 2.11 3.74 49.63
C VAL A 21 3.54 3.42 50.05
N VAL A 22 3.69 2.36 50.85
CA VAL A 22 4.96 1.67 50.99
C VAL A 22 4.90 0.52 50.01
N LEU A 23 5.64 0.64 48.92
CA LEU A 23 6.39 -0.45 48.32
C LEU A 23 7.48 0.02 47.34
N PHE A 24 7.63 1.34 47.07
CA PHE A 24 8.83 1.90 46.41
C PHE A 24 9.22 3.34 46.84
N ALA A 25 8.72 3.87 47.97
CA ALA A 25 9.12 5.21 48.44
C ALA A 25 10.12 5.11 49.63
N PRO A 26 11.33 5.68 49.54
CA PRO A 26 12.24 5.79 50.69
C PRO A 26 11.67 6.76 51.74
N ASN A 27 11.92 6.44 53.02
CA ASN A 27 11.59 7.19 54.25
C ASN A 27 11.10 8.65 54.06
N LEU A 28 9.77 8.84 54.10
CA LEU A 28 9.12 10.15 54.18
C LEU A 28 8.89 10.50 55.66
N LYS A 29 9.33 11.69 56.11
CA LYS A 29 9.04 12.24 57.45
C LYS A 29 8.38 13.61 57.36
N ALA A 30 7.53 13.91 58.35
CA ALA A 30 6.88 15.20 58.52
C ALA A 30 7.74 16.12 59.42
N GLU A 31 8.12 17.29 58.88
CA GLU A 31 8.61 18.52 59.54
C GLU A 31 10.12 18.57 59.94
N ALA A 32 10.96 19.58 59.62
CA ALA A 32 10.91 20.70 58.66
C ALA A 32 12.33 21.25 58.40
N ALA A 33 12.81 21.16 57.16
CA ALA A 33 13.34 22.34 56.50
C ALA A 33 12.15 22.97 55.78
N ASN A 34 11.87 24.25 56.04
CA ASN A 34 10.66 24.91 55.53
C ASN A 34 10.88 25.28 54.06
N TYR A 35 11.00 24.28 53.19
CA TYR A 35 11.15 24.48 51.76
C TYR A 35 9.83 24.97 51.18
N GLU A 36 9.89 26.03 50.40
CA GLU A 36 8.77 26.53 49.61
C GLU A 36 9.22 26.72 48.17
N VAL A 37 8.35 26.40 47.21
CA VAL A 37 8.58 26.67 45.79
C VAL A 37 7.65 27.79 45.32
N THR A 38 8.26 28.90 44.90
CA THR A 38 7.61 30.06 44.27
C THR A 38 7.96 30.14 42.78
N ASP A 39 7.40 31.12 42.08
CA ASP A 39 7.70 31.45 40.68
C ASP A 39 7.63 30.26 39.73
N VAL A 40 6.57 29.44 39.90
CA VAL A 40 6.39 28.22 39.12
C VAL A 40 5.90 28.56 37.72
N THR A 41 6.61 28.09 36.69
CA THR A 41 6.14 28.08 35.31
C THR A 41 5.98 26.65 34.80
N MET A 42 4.97 26.45 33.94
CA MET A 42 4.71 25.18 33.28
C MET A 42 4.40 25.47 31.82
N GLU A 43 5.16 24.84 30.93
CA GLU A 43 5.05 25.05 29.49
C GLU A 43 5.08 23.70 28.77
N VAL A 44 4.19 23.53 27.79
CA VAL A 44 4.28 22.40 26.86
C VAL A 44 5.30 22.77 25.79
N VAL A 45 6.36 21.98 25.67
CA VAL A 45 7.43 22.17 24.70
C VAL A 45 7.56 20.88 23.90
N GLY A 46 7.12 20.93 22.64
CA GLY A 46 6.97 19.74 21.81
C GLY A 46 6.14 18.66 22.50
N ASP A 47 6.77 17.50 22.65
CA ASP A 47 6.22 16.30 23.25
C ASP A 47 6.43 16.21 24.78
N SER A 48 6.84 17.30 25.44
CA SER A 48 7.21 17.31 26.85
C SER A 48 6.57 18.46 27.60
N VAL A 49 6.48 18.32 28.93
CA VAL A 49 6.11 19.42 29.83
C VAL A 49 7.35 19.86 30.61
N GLN A 50 7.70 21.13 30.46
CA GLN A 50 8.75 21.75 31.27
C GLN A 50 8.14 22.43 32.48
N ILE A 51 8.70 22.15 33.65
CA ILE A 51 8.30 22.78 34.91
C ILE A 51 9.53 23.45 35.49
N ARG A 52 9.41 24.72 35.86
CA ARG A 52 10.46 25.49 36.53
C ARG A 52 9.89 26.11 37.80
N GLY A 53 10.75 26.35 38.78
CA GLY A 53 10.38 27.03 40.00
C GLY A 53 11.59 27.49 40.80
N ARG A 54 11.34 28.18 41.90
CA ARG A 54 12.37 28.73 42.77
C ARG A 54 12.16 28.31 44.22
N LEU A 55 13.16 27.68 44.81
CA LEU A 55 13.21 27.35 46.23
C LEU A 55 13.51 28.60 47.06
N ASN A 56 12.92 28.69 48.25
CA ASN A 56 13.25 29.74 49.23
C ASN A 56 14.62 29.55 49.92
N ASN A 57 15.11 28.30 50.01
CA ASN A 57 16.45 27.94 50.46
C ASN A 57 16.94 26.68 49.72
N SER A 58 18.26 26.54 49.51
CA SER A 58 18.86 25.39 48.81
C SER A 58 20.11 24.82 49.48
N ASP A 59 20.51 25.33 50.64
CA ASP A 59 21.83 25.06 51.24
C ASP A 59 22.07 23.58 51.58
N ASP A 60 21.03 22.88 52.04
CA ASP A 60 21.03 21.47 52.42
C ASP A 60 20.36 20.54 51.38
N VAL A 61 19.89 21.11 50.27
CA VAL A 61 19.26 20.38 49.16
C VAL A 61 20.32 19.64 48.37
N GLN A 62 20.20 18.32 48.30
CA GLN A 62 21.04 17.44 47.48
C GLN A 62 20.44 17.27 46.09
N GLU A 63 19.15 16.93 46.02
CA GLU A 63 18.44 16.61 44.76
C GLU A 63 16.99 17.10 44.78
N VAL A 64 16.37 17.14 43.61
CA VAL A 64 14.93 17.43 43.46
C VAL A 64 14.27 16.41 42.55
N TYR A 65 13.04 16.02 42.89
CA TYR A 65 12.27 15.03 42.15
C TYR A 65 10.84 15.51 41.90
N PHE A 66 10.33 15.14 40.73
CA PHE A 66 9.01 15.49 40.24
C PHE A 66 8.25 14.21 39.91
N PRO A 67 7.68 13.50 40.89
CA PRO A 67 6.81 12.38 40.59
C PRO A 67 5.52 12.86 39.95
N THR A 68 5.20 12.32 38.79
CA THR A 68 4.10 12.78 37.93
C THR A 68 3.22 11.60 37.52
N TRP A 69 1.91 11.81 37.51
CA TRP A 69 0.91 10.83 37.07
C TRP A 69 -0.35 11.53 36.56
N LYS A 70 -1.14 10.81 35.77
CA LYS A 70 -2.43 11.29 35.29
C LYS A 70 -3.45 11.32 36.42
N LEU A 71 -4.12 12.46 36.61
CA LEU A 71 -4.99 12.69 37.76
C LEU A 71 -6.17 11.70 37.82
N SER A 72 -6.71 11.31 36.65
CA SER A 72 -7.83 10.36 36.55
C SER A 72 -7.47 8.94 37.00
N ASP A 73 -6.19 8.58 36.96
CA ASP A 73 -5.75 7.18 37.03
C ASP A 73 -5.27 6.79 38.43
N ASN A 74 -5.37 7.72 39.39
CA ASN A 74 -5.08 7.49 40.80
C ASN A 74 -3.70 6.82 41.03
N GLN A 75 -2.66 7.42 40.45
CA GLN A 75 -1.24 7.00 40.54
C GLN A 75 -0.86 5.68 39.85
N LYS A 76 -1.74 5.09 39.02
CA LYS A 76 -1.40 3.85 38.29
C LYS A 76 -0.21 3.98 37.34
N ASP A 77 -0.03 5.17 36.78
CA ASP A 77 0.98 5.53 35.78
C ASP A 77 2.11 6.39 36.38
N LEU A 78 2.25 6.41 37.70
CA LEU A 78 3.25 7.20 38.43
C LEU A 78 4.67 6.92 37.95
N LYS A 79 5.38 7.99 37.57
CA LYS A 79 6.82 7.96 37.28
C LYS A 79 7.54 9.09 38.02
N TRP A 80 8.76 8.82 38.48
CA TRP A 80 9.60 9.77 39.20
C TRP A 80 10.63 10.39 38.27
N TRP A 81 10.60 11.71 38.13
CA TRP A 81 11.55 12.45 37.30
C TRP A 81 12.57 13.17 38.17
N LYS A 82 13.86 12.88 37.97
CA LYS A 82 14.92 13.65 38.63
C LYS A 82 15.03 15.02 37.96
N GLY A 83 14.87 16.08 38.72
CA GLY A 83 15.00 17.46 38.23
C GLY A 83 16.44 17.96 38.27
N ALA A 84 16.69 19.02 37.52
CA ALA A 84 17.91 19.81 37.59
C ALA A 84 17.75 20.92 38.65
N ARG A 85 18.87 21.36 39.22
CA ARG A 85 18.91 22.50 40.13
C ARG A 85 20.16 23.34 39.94
N ASN A 86 20.03 24.65 40.12
CA ASN A 86 21.14 25.61 40.14
C ASN A 86 20.90 26.62 41.27
N GLY A 87 21.51 26.39 42.44
CA GLY A 87 21.16 27.12 43.66
C GLY A 87 19.69 26.91 44.01
N THR A 88 18.92 28.00 44.02
CA THR A 88 17.49 27.99 44.30
C THR A 88 16.61 27.67 43.09
N GLU A 89 17.13 27.74 41.87
CA GLU A 89 16.36 27.40 40.67
C GLU A 89 16.25 25.90 40.51
N ILE A 90 15.04 25.40 40.27
CA ILE A 90 14.75 23.99 40.03
C ILE A 90 13.98 23.83 38.73
N SER A 91 14.25 22.75 38.00
CA SER A 91 13.52 22.46 36.77
C SER A 91 13.43 20.97 36.47
N VAL A 92 12.44 20.59 35.67
CA VAL A 92 12.32 19.24 35.10
C VAL A 92 11.73 19.32 33.70
N THR A 93 12.09 18.37 32.84
CA THR A 93 11.42 18.12 31.57
C THR A 93 10.79 16.73 31.66
N ILE A 94 9.46 16.69 31.58
CA ILE A 94 8.66 15.46 31.67
C ILE A 94 8.29 15.04 30.25
N PRO A 95 8.85 13.95 29.71
CA PRO A 95 8.55 13.50 28.35
C PRO A 95 7.18 12.80 28.31
N MET A 96 6.22 13.33 27.55
CA MET A 96 4.86 12.79 27.54
C MET A 96 4.73 11.47 26.77
N LYS A 97 5.75 11.08 26.01
CA LYS A 97 5.88 9.72 25.43
C LYS A 97 5.78 8.64 26.49
N ASP A 98 6.29 8.93 27.69
CA ASP A 98 6.27 8.01 28.82
C ASP A 98 4.87 7.84 29.41
N TYR A 99 3.95 8.73 29.06
CA TYR A 99 2.52 8.64 29.40
C TYR A 99 1.66 8.31 28.17
N GLY A 100 2.28 7.81 27.09
CA GLY A 100 1.60 7.46 25.86
C GLY A 100 0.97 8.65 25.12
N TYR A 101 1.46 9.86 25.37
CA TYR A 101 0.94 11.11 24.80
C TYR A 101 -0.53 11.39 25.08
N VAL A 102 -1.07 10.84 26.17
CA VAL A 102 -2.50 10.95 26.46
C VAL A 102 -2.83 12.36 26.97
N PRO A 103 -3.69 13.13 26.29
CA PRO A 103 -4.11 14.44 26.78
C PRO A 103 -4.90 14.34 28.09
N GLY A 104 -4.88 15.42 28.88
CA GLY A 104 -5.70 15.56 30.08
C GLY A 104 -4.97 16.19 31.27
N GLU A 105 -5.61 16.11 32.43
CA GLU A 105 -5.07 16.65 33.68
C GLU A 105 -4.06 15.69 34.30
N TYR A 106 -2.88 16.22 34.60
CA TYR A 106 -1.81 15.56 35.33
C TYR A 106 -1.56 16.29 36.63
N ILE A 107 -0.99 15.56 37.58
CA ILE A 107 -0.46 16.12 38.81
C ILE A 107 1.00 15.71 38.93
N THR A 108 1.83 16.66 39.35
CA THR A 108 3.19 16.40 39.77
C THR A 108 3.36 16.89 41.20
N HIS A 109 4.06 16.12 42.02
CA HIS A 109 4.61 16.67 43.25
C HIS A 109 6.00 17.22 42.97
N ILE A 110 6.51 17.99 43.92
CA ILE A 110 7.90 18.40 44.04
C ILE A 110 8.41 17.88 45.38
N TYR A 111 9.45 17.06 45.32
CA TYR A 111 10.21 16.61 46.47
C TYR A 111 11.62 17.17 46.41
N VAL A 112 12.08 17.64 47.55
CA VAL A 112 13.49 17.93 47.81
C VAL A 112 14.10 16.72 48.53
N VAL A 113 15.35 16.40 48.25
CA VAL A 113 16.13 15.42 49.02
C VAL A 113 17.21 16.17 49.78
N ASP A 114 17.16 16.10 51.11
CA ASP A 114 18.18 16.65 52.00
C ASP A 114 18.90 15.51 52.77
N GLN A 115 19.67 15.86 53.82
CA GLN A 115 20.38 14.87 54.65
C GLN A 115 19.44 13.89 55.39
N THR A 116 18.17 14.26 55.55
CA THR A 116 17.15 13.49 56.26
C THR A 116 16.32 12.60 55.32
N GLY A 117 16.33 12.88 54.02
CA GLY A 117 15.64 12.10 52.99
C GLY A 117 14.72 12.97 52.13
N TYR A 118 13.63 12.37 51.64
CA TYR A 118 12.66 13.04 50.79
C TYR A 118 11.70 13.92 51.62
N VAL A 119 11.67 15.20 51.29
CA VAL A 119 10.75 16.20 51.87
C VAL A 119 9.77 16.63 50.78
N PHE A 120 8.47 16.41 51.02
CA PHE A 120 7.42 16.94 50.14
C PHE A 120 7.36 18.46 50.29
N VAL A 121 7.37 19.16 49.15
CA VAL A 121 7.38 20.63 49.14
C VAL A 121 6.06 21.19 48.62
N LYS A 122 5.58 20.66 47.49
CA LYS A 122 4.41 21.21 46.79
C LYS A 122 3.82 20.18 45.83
N ASP A 123 2.52 20.25 45.57
CA ASP A 123 1.89 19.61 44.41
C ASP A 123 1.39 20.67 43.42
N LEU A 124 1.34 20.25 42.16
CA LEU A 124 1.08 21.08 41.01
C LEU A 124 0.24 20.30 40.01
N THR A 125 -0.81 20.91 39.48
CA THR A 125 -1.64 20.33 38.41
C THR A 125 -1.40 21.05 37.10
N PHE A 126 -1.33 20.30 35.99
CA PHE A 126 -1.25 20.85 34.65
C PHE A 126 -2.13 20.07 33.68
N VAL A 127 -2.56 20.73 32.62
CA VAL A 127 -3.25 20.08 31.50
C VAL A 127 -2.23 19.85 30.39
N TYR A 128 -2.05 18.60 29.98
CA TYR A 128 -1.32 18.30 28.76
C TYR A 128 -2.30 18.28 27.59
N GLU A 129 -2.08 19.19 26.64
CA GLU A 129 -2.73 19.21 25.34
C GLU A 129 -1.71 18.77 24.29
N LYS A 130 -2.15 17.97 23.32
CA LYS A 130 -1.31 17.57 22.19
C LYS A 130 -1.62 18.46 20.99
N ALA A 131 -0.59 18.73 20.18
CA ALA A 131 -0.80 19.31 18.87
C ALA A 131 -1.80 18.52 18.02
N THR A 132 -2.50 19.22 17.15
CA THR A 132 -3.49 18.64 16.23
C THR A 132 -3.15 18.99 14.81
N LEU A 133 -3.37 18.04 13.90
CA LEU A 133 -3.14 18.20 12.48
C LEU A 133 -4.43 17.88 11.73
N GLN A 134 -4.87 18.78 10.86
CA GLN A 134 -6.12 18.68 10.13
C GLN A 134 -5.94 19.16 8.68
N SER A 135 -6.85 18.74 7.81
CA SER A 135 -6.91 19.17 6.41
C SER A 135 -8.34 19.43 5.98
N GLU A 136 -8.55 20.45 5.15
CA GLU A 136 -9.85 20.83 4.61
C GLU A 136 -9.73 21.11 3.10
N ILE A 137 -10.53 20.44 2.27
CA ILE A 137 -10.57 20.72 0.82
C ILE A 137 -11.21 22.10 0.59
N LEU A 138 -10.60 22.90 -0.29
CA LEU A 138 -11.13 24.21 -0.66
C LEU A 138 -12.43 24.06 -1.48
N GLU A 139 -13.37 25.00 -1.32
CA GLU A 139 -14.70 24.92 -1.97
C GLU A 139 -14.65 24.80 -3.49
N ASP A 140 -13.64 25.41 -4.13
CA ASP A 140 -13.42 25.37 -5.57
C ASP A 140 -12.66 24.14 -6.06
N ASN A 141 -12.29 23.23 -5.14
CA ASN A 141 -11.54 22.00 -5.42
C ASN A 141 -10.15 22.25 -6.06
N SER A 142 -9.61 23.46 -5.93
CA SER A 142 -8.29 23.85 -6.45
C SER A 142 -7.13 23.33 -5.59
N GLY A 143 -7.44 22.85 -4.38
CA GLY A 143 -6.45 22.55 -3.35
C GLY A 143 -7.09 22.17 -2.03
N TYR A 144 -6.27 22.19 -0.99
CA TYR A 144 -6.71 21.99 0.38
C TYR A 144 -5.84 22.79 1.34
N ARG A 145 -6.43 23.19 2.46
CA ARG A 145 -5.74 23.84 3.56
C ARG A 145 -5.31 22.79 4.57
N VAL A 146 -4.03 22.81 4.95
CA VAL A 146 -3.49 22.03 6.06
C VAL A 146 -3.33 22.96 7.25
N THR A 147 -3.73 22.50 8.42
CA THR A 147 -3.74 23.26 9.67
C THR A 147 -3.10 22.43 10.77
N TYR A 148 -2.02 22.94 11.32
CA TYR A 148 -1.33 22.38 12.48
C TYR A 148 -1.49 23.35 13.66
N THR A 149 -2.16 22.90 14.73
CA THR A 149 -2.46 23.73 15.90
C THR A 149 -1.74 23.15 17.11
N VAL A 150 -1.02 23.99 17.84
CA VAL A 150 -0.26 23.61 19.04
C VAL A 150 -0.82 24.29 20.30
N PRO A 151 -0.53 23.79 21.51
CA PRO A 151 -0.92 24.47 22.74
C PRO A 151 -0.20 25.82 22.93
N ASP A 152 1.07 25.90 22.53
CA ASP A 152 1.90 27.10 22.62
C ASP A 152 2.89 27.17 21.45
N ALA A 153 2.76 28.20 20.61
CA ALA A 153 3.65 28.42 19.48
C ALA A 153 4.93 29.21 19.82
N ASN A 154 5.08 29.74 21.04
CA ASN A 154 6.25 30.55 21.41
C ASN A 154 7.56 29.78 21.34
N ASN A 155 7.51 28.45 21.50
CA ASN A 155 8.68 27.57 21.47
C ASN A 155 8.94 26.93 20.11
N ILE A 156 8.16 27.28 19.07
CA ILE A 156 8.34 26.80 17.71
C ILE A 156 9.23 27.77 16.93
N ASP A 157 10.14 27.22 16.13
CA ASP A 157 11.02 27.95 15.22
C ASP A 157 10.43 27.98 13.79
N SER A 158 9.99 26.82 13.29
CA SER A 158 9.34 26.71 11.99
C SER A 158 8.42 25.51 11.87
N VAL A 159 7.43 25.61 10.99
CA VAL A 159 6.59 24.47 10.57
C VAL A 159 6.64 24.36 9.06
N GLU A 160 6.91 23.17 8.57
CA GLU A 160 6.98 22.84 7.14
C GLU A 160 6.00 21.72 6.78
N PHE A 161 5.45 21.80 5.58
CA PHE A 161 4.43 20.89 5.05
C PHE A 161 4.87 20.26 3.72
N PRO A 162 5.84 19.33 3.71
CA PRO A 162 6.18 18.60 2.50
C PRO A 162 4.97 17.81 1.99
N THR A 163 4.67 17.99 0.72
CA THR A 163 3.47 17.49 0.06
C THR A 163 3.80 16.84 -1.27
N TRP A 164 3.19 15.70 -1.57
CA TRP A 164 3.33 14.99 -2.85
C TRP A 164 2.05 14.20 -3.14
N THR A 165 1.88 13.77 -4.38
CA THR A 165 0.81 12.85 -4.77
C THR A 165 1.31 11.41 -4.78
N GLU A 166 0.45 10.45 -4.43
CA GLU A 166 0.80 9.02 -4.49
C GLU A 166 0.98 8.52 -5.94
N ALA A 167 0.40 9.24 -6.91
CA ALA A 167 0.59 8.93 -8.31
C ALA A 167 2.08 9.02 -8.65
N LEU A 168 2.65 7.95 -9.22
CA LEU A 168 4.09 7.90 -9.54
C LEU A 168 5.01 8.10 -8.30
N GLU A 169 4.53 7.71 -7.13
CA GLU A 169 5.25 7.68 -5.84
C GLU A 169 5.45 9.03 -5.15
N GLN A 170 6.62 9.65 -5.27
CA GLN A 170 6.97 10.96 -4.68
C GLN A 170 7.67 11.84 -5.71
N ASP A 171 7.30 11.71 -6.98
CA ASP A 171 7.95 12.40 -8.09
C ASP A 171 7.75 13.92 -8.07
N ASP A 172 6.73 14.40 -7.35
CA ASP A 172 6.29 15.79 -7.34
C ASP A 172 6.39 16.48 -5.97
N ILE A 173 7.23 15.98 -5.06
CA ILE A 173 7.32 16.53 -3.69
C ILE A 173 7.69 18.03 -3.68
N GLN A 174 6.88 18.82 -2.98
CA GLN A 174 7.10 20.25 -2.74
C GLN A 174 7.10 20.54 -1.24
N TRP A 175 7.99 21.43 -0.80
CA TRP A 175 8.09 21.84 0.61
C TRP A 175 7.50 23.23 0.81
N TYR A 176 6.53 23.33 1.72
CA TYR A 176 5.84 24.57 2.00
C TYR A 176 6.07 25.02 3.44
N ARG A 177 6.55 26.26 3.62
CA ARG A 177 6.65 26.85 4.96
C ARG A 177 5.29 27.39 5.38
N ALA A 178 4.86 27.04 6.58
CA ALA A 178 3.56 27.45 7.10
C ALA A 178 3.48 28.95 7.40
N ASN A 179 2.28 29.51 7.26
CA ASN A 179 1.92 30.82 7.79
C ASN A 179 1.42 30.66 9.22
N GLN A 180 2.01 31.39 10.15
CA GLN A 180 1.62 31.36 11.55
C GLN A 180 0.62 32.46 11.88
N VAL A 181 -0.48 32.10 12.55
CA VAL A 181 -1.41 33.01 13.21
C VAL A 181 -1.70 32.45 14.60
N ASP A 182 -1.31 33.20 15.63
CA ASP A 182 -1.35 32.76 17.03
C ASP A 182 -0.67 31.39 17.21
N ASN A 183 -1.42 30.39 17.67
CA ASN A 183 -0.98 29.02 17.91
C ASN A 183 -1.20 28.07 16.73
N THR A 184 -1.52 28.62 15.55
CA THR A 184 -1.92 27.84 14.37
C THR A 184 -0.99 28.10 13.20
N PHE A 185 -0.57 27.03 12.55
CA PHE A 185 0.30 27.04 11.38
C PHE A 185 -0.47 26.46 10.20
N THR A 186 -0.65 27.27 9.15
CA THR A 186 -1.47 26.87 8.00
C THR A 186 -0.73 27.04 6.68
N TYR A 187 -1.09 26.20 5.72
CA TYR A 187 -0.72 26.40 4.32
C TYR A 187 -1.83 25.88 3.40
N GLU A 188 -2.06 26.58 2.29
CA GLU A 188 -2.99 26.14 1.25
C GLU A 188 -2.21 25.49 0.12
N VAL A 189 -2.25 24.15 0.08
CA VAL A 189 -1.66 23.36 -0.99
C VAL A 189 -2.52 23.53 -2.24
N LYS A 190 -1.92 23.98 -3.33
CA LYS A 190 -2.60 24.09 -4.63
C LYS A 190 -2.31 22.86 -5.46
N ARG A 191 -3.34 22.26 -6.04
CA ARG A 191 -3.19 21.14 -6.99
C ARG A 191 -2.42 21.54 -8.24
N ALA A 192 -2.46 22.82 -8.63
CA ALA A 192 -1.71 23.32 -9.78
C ALA A 192 -0.19 23.17 -9.62
N ASP A 193 0.31 23.20 -8.37
CA ASP A 193 1.74 22.98 -8.06
C ASP A 193 2.13 21.49 -8.16
N HIS A 194 1.12 20.61 -8.25
CA HIS A 194 1.19 19.15 -8.37
C HIS A 194 0.54 18.66 -9.67
N GLY A 195 0.68 19.42 -10.76
CA GLY A 195 0.21 19.04 -12.10
C GLY A 195 -1.31 18.87 -12.24
N ASN A 196 -2.10 19.37 -11.28
CA ASN A 196 -3.53 19.09 -11.14
C ASN A 196 -3.89 17.60 -11.07
N GLN A 197 -2.98 16.76 -10.58
CA GLN A 197 -3.21 15.32 -10.46
C GLN A 197 -4.46 15.03 -9.60
N LEU A 198 -5.19 13.99 -9.96
CA LEU A 198 -6.23 13.39 -9.12
C LEU A 198 -5.58 12.31 -8.25
N GLY A 199 -6.31 11.82 -7.25
CA GLY A 199 -5.82 10.78 -6.36
C GLY A 199 -5.48 11.27 -4.98
N ILE A 200 -4.57 10.55 -4.34
CA ILE A 200 -4.18 10.74 -2.95
C ILE A 200 -3.04 11.73 -2.88
N TYR A 201 -3.22 12.76 -2.06
CA TYR A 201 -2.19 13.70 -1.66
C TYR A 201 -1.80 13.40 -0.22
N TYR A 202 -0.50 13.30 0.02
CA TYR A 202 0.06 13.22 1.36
C TYR A 202 0.72 14.55 1.70
N THR A 203 0.39 15.07 2.87
CA THR A 203 1.15 16.19 3.45
C THR A 203 1.65 15.76 4.82
N ASP A 204 2.95 15.71 4.98
CA ASP A 204 3.58 15.57 6.28
C ASP A 204 3.68 16.95 6.95
N VAL A 205 3.82 16.97 8.26
CA VAL A 205 4.20 18.16 9.03
C VAL A 205 5.54 17.90 9.71
N TYR A 206 6.41 18.90 9.67
CA TYR A 206 7.64 18.97 10.45
C TYR A 206 7.62 20.27 11.25
N ALA A 207 7.33 20.18 12.55
CA ALA A 207 7.34 21.32 13.46
C ALA A 207 8.64 21.33 14.27
N HIS A 208 9.55 22.24 13.93
CA HIS A 208 10.85 22.40 14.59
C HIS A 208 10.71 23.31 15.80
N TYR A 209 11.11 22.83 16.97
CA TYR A 209 11.12 23.59 18.21
C TYR A 209 12.50 24.22 18.45
N LYS A 210 12.53 25.32 19.21
CA LYS A 210 13.76 26.06 19.54
C LYS A 210 14.76 25.26 20.37
N ASP A 211 14.30 24.21 21.05
CA ASP A 211 15.15 23.29 21.81
C ASP A 211 15.77 22.17 20.95
N GLY A 212 15.47 22.16 19.63
CA GLY A 212 15.95 21.18 18.67
C GLY A 212 15.06 19.95 18.51
N THR A 213 13.95 19.84 19.24
CA THR A 213 12.98 18.76 19.04
C THR A 213 12.13 19.00 17.78
N VAL A 214 11.57 17.92 17.21
CA VAL A 214 10.72 17.96 16.02
C VAL A 214 9.47 17.13 16.27
N ASP A 215 8.29 17.73 16.11
CA ASP A 215 7.03 16.98 16.03
C ASP A 215 6.68 16.68 14.57
N THR A 216 6.09 15.51 14.33
CA THR A 216 5.76 15.02 12.99
C THR A 216 4.38 14.41 12.94
N GLY A 217 3.74 14.51 11.78
CA GLY A 217 2.42 13.95 11.51
C GLY A 217 2.13 13.93 10.02
N ARG A 218 1.02 13.31 9.63
CA ARG A 218 0.61 13.18 8.22
C ARG A 218 -0.89 13.37 8.07
N VAL A 219 -1.31 14.12 7.05
CA VAL A 219 -2.68 14.10 6.54
C VAL A 219 -2.73 13.44 5.17
N ARG A 220 -3.89 12.87 4.87
CA ARG A 220 -4.21 12.24 3.59
C ARG A 220 -5.46 12.91 3.03
N VAL A 221 -5.32 13.58 1.90
CA VAL A 221 -6.43 14.22 1.18
C VAL A 221 -6.67 13.47 -0.13
N VAL A 222 -7.93 13.23 -0.50
CA VAL A 222 -8.27 12.48 -1.71
C VAL A 222 -9.08 13.36 -2.65
N PHE A 223 -8.56 13.53 -3.86
CA PHE A 223 -9.31 14.03 -5.00
C PHE A 223 -9.78 12.82 -5.82
N PRO A 224 -11.09 12.57 -5.96
CA PRO A 224 -11.59 11.37 -6.63
C PRO A 224 -11.14 11.27 -8.09
N ALA A 225 -10.61 10.11 -8.46
CA ALA A 225 -10.28 9.71 -9.81
C ALA A 225 -11.38 8.79 -10.37
N PRO A 226 -11.59 8.76 -11.69
CA PRO A 226 -12.55 7.82 -12.29
C PRO A 226 -12.16 6.37 -12.00
N LYS A 227 -13.17 5.51 -11.82
CA LYS A 227 -12.98 4.07 -11.84
C LYS A 227 -12.55 3.64 -13.24
N ALA A 228 -11.79 2.55 -13.31
CA ALA A 228 -11.33 2.01 -14.59
C ALA A 228 -12.51 1.64 -15.49
N ASN A 229 -12.50 2.15 -16.72
CA ASN A 229 -13.41 1.73 -17.77
C ASN A 229 -12.67 0.77 -18.72
N ILE A 230 -12.97 -0.52 -18.60
CA ILE A 230 -12.33 -1.58 -19.37
C ILE A 230 -13.12 -1.75 -20.67
N TYR A 231 -12.49 -1.52 -21.82
CA TYR A 231 -13.16 -1.60 -23.12
C TYR A 231 -12.77 -2.84 -23.92
N ASN A 232 -11.67 -3.52 -23.56
CA ASN A 232 -11.28 -4.77 -24.19
C ASN A 232 -10.52 -5.67 -23.21
N VAL A 233 -10.79 -6.97 -23.29
CA VAL A 233 -10.06 -8.01 -22.57
C VAL A 233 -9.83 -9.17 -23.52
N SER A 234 -8.61 -9.68 -23.56
CA SER A 234 -8.24 -10.82 -24.39
C SER A 234 -7.31 -11.78 -23.67
N THR A 235 -7.55 -13.08 -23.87
CA THR A 235 -6.61 -14.14 -23.53
C THR A 235 -6.02 -14.72 -24.81
N GLU A 236 -4.73 -15.01 -24.79
CA GLU A 236 -4.00 -15.62 -25.90
C GLU A 236 -3.18 -16.79 -25.34
N LEU A 237 -3.14 -17.92 -26.04
CA LEU A 237 -2.17 -18.97 -25.71
C LEU A 237 -0.87 -18.76 -26.50
N ASP A 238 0.22 -19.28 -25.94
CA ASP A 238 1.48 -19.40 -26.68
C ASP A 238 1.34 -20.39 -27.86
N GLN A 239 2.43 -20.57 -28.62
CA GLN A 239 2.42 -21.44 -29.81
C GLN A 239 2.25 -22.93 -29.50
N ASN A 240 2.54 -23.34 -28.26
CA ASN A 240 2.42 -24.73 -27.82
C ASN A 240 1.09 -25.01 -27.14
N GLY A 241 0.32 -23.96 -26.81
CA GLY A 241 -0.89 -24.07 -26.00
C GLY A 241 -0.58 -24.35 -24.53
N ASP A 242 0.62 -24.00 -24.06
CA ASP A 242 1.05 -24.21 -22.68
C ASP A 242 0.92 -22.92 -21.88
N ASP A 243 1.70 -21.89 -22.17
CA ASP A 243 1.60 -20.63 -21.45
C ASP A 243 0.49 -19.73 -22.02
N PHE A 244 0.05 -18.76 -21.23
CA PHE A 244 -1.02 -17.84 -21.64
C PHE A 244 -0.66 -16.39 -21.37
N ARG A 245 -1.25 -15.51 -22.16
CA ARG A 245 -1.22 -14.07 -21.95
C ARG A 245 -2.62 -13.58 -21.67
N ILE A 246 -2.77 -12.77 -20.65
CA ILE A 246 -3.99 -11.99 -20.40
C ILE A 246 -3.68 -10.52 -20.67
N SER A 247 -4.63 -9.83 -21.28
CA SER A 247 -4.56 -8.40 -21.55
C SER A 247 -5.87 -7.72 -21.15
N VAL A 248 -5.76 -6.55 -20.52
CA VAL A 248 -6.86 -5.60 -20.36
C VAL A 248 -6.46 -4.27 -20.98
N GLN A 249 -7.39 -3.65 -21.70
CA GLN A 249 -7.25 -2.29 -22.20
C GLN A 249 -8.25 -1.38 -21.50
N ILE A 250 -7.72 -0.28 -20.97
CA ILE A 250 -8.45 0.65 -20.08
C ILE A 250 -8.45 2.03 -20.73
N GLU A 251 -9.52 2.81 -20.55
CA GLU A 251 -9.51 4.20 -21.02
C GLU A 251 -8.46 5.08 -20.28
N PRO A 252 -7.71 5.96 -20.98
CA PRO A 252 -6.70 6.87 -20.38
C PRO A 252 -7.29 8.05 -19.60
N ASN A 253 -8.26 7.81 -18.72
CA ASN A 253 -8.91 8.86 -17.93
C ASN A 253 -8.29 9.03 -16.53
N ALA A 254 -7.37 8.15 -16.12
CA ALA A 254 -6.53 8.26 -14.94
C ALA A 254 -5.34 7.30 -15.03
N TYR A 255 -4.44 7.38 -14.06
CA TYR A 255 -3.40 6.36 -13.86
C TYR A 255 -3.98 5.15 -13.12
N TYR A 256 -3.59 3.96 -13.56
CA TYR A 256 -4.03 2.68 -13.02
C TYR A 256 -2.85 1.76 -12.73
N GLN A 257 -2.91 1.07 -11.59
CA GLN A 257 -2.05 -0.05 -11.26
C GLN A 257 -2.85 -1.34 -11.45
N VAL A 258 -2.33 -2.27 -12.26
CA VAL A 258 -3.01 -3.54 -12.54
C VAL A 258 -2.18 -4.69 -11.98
N ASN A 259 -2.82 -5.53 -11.18
CA ASN A 259 -2.26 -6.79 -10.71
C ASN A 259 -3.18 -7.93 -11.15
N TYR A 260 -2.59 -9.01 -11.62
CA TYR A 260 -3.29 -10.23 -11.96
C TYR A 260 -3.12 -11.26 -10.85
N ALA A 261 -4.20 -11.94 -10.50
CA ALA A 261 -4.18 -13.12 -9.66
C ALA A 261 -4.64 -14.31 -10.50
N VAL A 262 -3.85 -15.38 -10.51
CA VAL A 262 -4.19 -16.62 -11.24
C VAL A 262 -4.09 -17.82 -10.33
N TRP A 263 -5.04 -18.75 -10.46
CA TRP A 263 -5.08 -20.04 -9.78
C TRP A 263 -5.85 -21.06 -10.61
N THR A 264 -5.64 -22.34 -10.36
CA THR A 264 -6.40 -23.45 -10.97
C THR A 264 -7.66 -23.75 -10.16
N GLN A 265 -8.70 -24.33 -10.76
CA GLN A 265 -9.96 -24.55 -10.04
C GLN A 265 -9.88 -25.72 -9.06
N GLU A 266 -9.08 -26.73 -9.37
CA GLU A 266 -8.79 -27.90 -8.56
C GLU A 266 -8.24 -27.44 -7.21
N ASN A 267 -8.76 -27.98 -6.11
CA ASN A 267 -8.38 -27.60 -4.73
C ASN A 267 -8.59 -26.12 -4.33
N GLY A 268 -9.17 -25.28 -5.20
CA GLY A 268 -9.53 -23.90 -4.87
C GLY A 268 -8.40 -22.92 -5.20
N GLN A 269 -8.02 -22.02 -4.28
CA GLN A 269 -6.96 -21.02 -4.52
C GLN A 269 -5.62 -21.45 -3.89
N ASP A 270 -5.34 -22.74 -3.84
CA ASP A 270 -4.13 -23.26 -3.17
C ASP A 270 -2.84 -22.91 -3.92
N ASP A 271 -2.93 -22.68 -5.23
CA ASP A 271 -1.81 -22.30 -6.10
C ASP A 271 -1.89 -20.85 -6.59
N ILE A 272 -2.63 -19.97 -5.90
CA ILE A 272 -2.82 -18.59 -6.34
C ILE A 272 -1.50 -17.80 -6.39
N ILE A 273 -1.24 -17.20 -7.55
CA ILE A 273 -0.06 -16.37 -7.79
C ILE A 273 -0.49 -14.98 -8.23
N TRP A 274 0.08 -13.97 -7.56
CA TRP A 274 -0.12 -12.56 -7.87
C TRP A 274 1.07 -12.03 -8.66
N ARG A 275 0.79 -11.34 -9.77
CA ARG A 275 1.79 -10.69 -10.62
C ARG A 275 1.36 -9.26 -10.96
N PRO A 276 2.25 -8.26 -10.87
CA PRO A 276 1.98 -6.96 -11.48
C PRO A 276 1.91 -7.12 -13.01
N SER A 277 1.14 -6.26 -13.67
CA SER A 277 1.09 -6.21 -15.13
C SER A 277 2.36 -5.58 -15.72
N ASP A 278 2.77 -6.06 -16.89
CA ASP A 278 3.61 -5.32 -17.83
C ASP A 278 2.77 -4.29 -18.61
N ILE A 279 3.45 -3.26 -19.15
CA ILE A 279 2.83 -2.17 -19.91
C ILE A 279 3.57 -2.00 -21.24
N ASN A 280 2.89 -2.22 -22.36
CA ASN A 280 3.48 -2.03 -23.71
C ASN A 280 3.21 -0.62 -24.28
N GLN A 281 2.11 0.00 -23.88
CA GLN A 281 1.63 1.36 -24.24
C GLN A 281 0.77 1.89 -23.07
N GLU A 282 0.55 3.21 -22.97
CA GLU A 282 0.01 3.90 -21.77
C GLU A 282 -1.28 3.29 -21.15
N ASN A 283 -2.05 2.45 -21.85
CA ASN A 283 -3.27 1.84 -21.29
C ASN A 283 -3.50 0.36 -21.64
N HIS A 284 -2.45 -0.35 -22.03
CA HIS A 284 -2.52 -1.77 -22.34
C HIS A 284 -1.70 -2.54 -21.32
N TYR A 285 -2.41 -3.10 -20.34
CA TYR A 285 -1.86 -3.87 -19.24
C TYR A 285 -1.99 -5.34 -19.60
N PHE A 286 -0.89 -6.08 -19.49
CA PHE A 286 -0.89 -7.51 -19.80
C PHE A 286 0.10 -8.25 -18.91
N PHE A 287 0.00 -9.57 -18.84
CA PHE A 287 1.07 -10.39 -18.31
C PHE A 287 1.06 -11.77 -18.97
N TRP A 288 2.22 -12.44 -18.96
CA TRP A 288 2.36 -13.83 -19.37
C TRP A 288 2.34 -14.73 -18.13
N GLY A 289 1.32 -15.57 -18.03
CA GLY A 289 1.18 -16.60 -17.00
C GLY A 289 1.74 -17.92 -17.49
N LYS A 290 2.41 -18.62 -16.57
CA LYS A 290 3.07 -19.89 -16.87
C LYS A 290 2.35 -21.03 -16.21
N ARG A 291 1.99 -22.06 -16.97
CA ARG A 291 1.35 -23.25 -16.38
C ARG A 291 2.24 -24.00 -15.42
N SER A 292 3.55 -23.93 -15.62
CA SER A 292 4.52 -24.54 -14.70
C SER A 292 4.50 -23.94 -13.30
N GLU A 293 4.00 -22.71 -13.14
CA GLU A 293 3.81 -22.08 -11.84
C GLU A 293 2.55 -22.59 -11.11
N HIS A 294 1.71 -23.34 -11.83
CA HIS A 294 0.42 -23.90 -11.42
C HIS A 294 0.39 -25.42 -11.66
N ASN A 295 1.51 -26.09 -11.33
CA ASN A 295 1.72 -27.54 -11.42
C ASN A 295 1.48 -28.19 -12.80
N ASN A 296 1.36 -27.40 -13.88
CA ASN A 296 0.91 -27.84 -15.20
C ASN A 296 -0.44 -28.59 -15.19
N GLU A 297 -1.35 -28.20 -14.30
CA GLU A 297 -2.66 -28.83 -14.16
C GLU A 297 -3.50 -28.63 -15.44
N ASN A 298 -4.16 -29.70 -15.92
CA ASN A 298 -5.08 -29.62 -17.05
C ASN A 298 -6.48 -29.26 -16.54
N ASP A 299 -6.62 -28.01 -16.10
CA ASP A 299 -7.82 -27.52 -15.42
C ASP A 299 -8.26 -26.12 -15.90
N ILE A 300 -9.31 -25.57 -15.31
CA ILE A 300 -9.74 -24.19 -15.49
C ILE A 300 -8.85 -23.26 -14.67
N TYR A 301 -8.16 -22.35 -15.35
CA TYR A 301 -7.36 -21.31 -14.72
C TYR A 301 -8.24 -20.08 -14.58
N HIS A 302 -8.52 -19.68 -13.34
CA HIS A 302 -9.22 -18.43 -13.03
C HIS A 302 -8.23 -17.28 -13.02
N ILE A 303 -8.61 -16.17 -13.65
CA ILE A 303 -7.74 -15.00 -13.81
C ILE A 303 -8.52 -13.77 -13.40
N HIS A 304 -8.06 -13.11 -12.34
CA HIS A 304 -8.64 -11.88 -11.85
C HIS A 304 -7.66 -10.73 -12.09
N ALA A 305 -8.13 -9.66 -12.73
CA ALA A 305 -7.40 -8.40 -12.87
C ALA A 305 -7.91 -7.39 -11.84
N TYR A 306 -7.05 -7.02 -10.89
CA TYR A 306 -7.29 -6.00 -9.88
C TYR A 306 -6.69 -4.68 -10.34
N ILE A 307 -7.56 -3.74 -10.70
CA ILE A 307 -7.19 -2.46 -11.29
C ILE A 307 -7.46 -1.37 -10.26
N ARG A 308 -6.41 -0.79 -9.71
CA ARG A 308 -6.48 0.27 -8.70
C ARG A 308 -6.22 1.63 -9.35
N ASN A 309 -7.09 2.61 -9.12
CA ASN A 309 -6.82 3.99 -9.49
C ASN A 309 -6.01 4.74 -8.42
N VAL A 310 -5.52 5.93 -8.75
CA VAL A 310 -4.74 6.79 -7.84
C VAL A 310 -5.51 7.33 -6.62
N SER A 311 -6.84 7.16 -6.57
CA SER A 311 -7.65 7.46 -5.37
C SER A 311 -7.80 6.27 -4.41
N GLY A 312 -7.35 5.08 -4.85
CA GLY A 312 -7.46 3.82 -4.11
C GLY A 312 -8.71 3.00 -4.45
N ASP A 313 -9.56 3.43 -5.39
CA ASP A 313 -10.68 2.62 -5.85
C ASP A 313 -10.17 1.43 -6.67
N VAL A 314 -10.79 0.28 -6.45
CA VAL A 314 -10.45 -0.97 -7.16
C VAL A 314 -11.61 -1.40 -8.05
N THR A 315 -11.34 -1.58 -9.34
CA THR A 315 -12.17 -2.31 -10.29
C THR A 315 -11.61 -3.71 -10.43
N VAL A 316 -12.46 -4.74 -10.37
CA VAL A 316 -12.07 -6.13 -10.58
C VAL A 316 -12.70 -6.62 -11.87
N PHE A 317 -11.91 -7.30 -12.69
CA PHE A 317 -12.38 -8.06 -13.84
C PHE A 317 -11.96 -9.52 -13.70
N GLU A 318 -12.83 -10.42 -14.14
CA GLU A 318 -12.64 -11.86 -13.98
C GLU A 318 -12.80 -12.54 -15.34
N THR A 319 -11.87 -13.44 -15.66
CA THR A 319 -11.95 -14.33 -16.82
C THR A 319 -11.35 -15.68 -16.47
N LYS A 320 -11.43 -16.63 -17.40
CA LYS A 320 -10.87 -17.97 -17.23
C LYS A 320 -10.31 -18.51 -18.54
N ILE A 321 -9.38 -19.43 -18.41
CA ILE A 321 -8.87 -20.26 -19.51
C ILE A 321 -9.13 -21.71 -19.16
N ASP A 322 -9.65 -22.48 -20.10
CA ASP A 322 -10.05 -23.87 -19.88
C ASP A 322 -9.07 -24.85 -20.53
N TYR A 323 -8.15 -25.43 -19.74
CA TYR A 323 -7.21 -26.47 -20.18
C TYR A 323 -7.73 -27.89 -19.95
N THR A 324 -8.97 -28.07 -19.46
CA THR A 324 -9.57 -29.42 -19.37
C THR A 324 -9.89 -29.99 -20.75
N LYS A 325 -10.03 -29.12 -21.75
CA LYS A 325 -10.39 -29.50 -23.11
C LYS A 325 -9.17 -30.05 -23.85
N PRO A 326 -9.20 -31.29 -24.36
CA PRO A 326 -8.09 -31.83 -25.13
C PRO A 326 -7.83 -31.01 -26.40
N LEU A 327 -6.61 -31.11 -26.96
CA LEU A 327 -6.33 -30.60 -28.30
C LEU A 327 -6.93 -31.55 -29.36
N PRO A 328 -7.29 -31.06 -30.56
CA PRO A 328 -7.42 -31.91 -31.74
C PRO A 328 -6.30 -32.96 -31.81
N LYS A 329 -6.65 -34.21 -32.06
CA LYS A 329 -5.70 -35.32 -32.09
C LYS A 329 -5.45 -35.74 -33.53
N LEU A 330 -4.18 -35.71 -33.96
CA LEU A 330 -3.79 -36.26 -35.26
C LEU A 330 -3.99 -37.77 -35.29
N LEU A 331 -4.92 -38.24 -36.12
CA LEU A 331 -5.20 -39.65 -36.36
C LEU A 331 -4.29 -40.22 -37.45
N SER A 332 -4.12 -39.47 -38.54
CA SER A 332 -3.20 -39.84 -39.63
C SER A 332 -2.84 -38.62 -40.47
N VAL A 333 -1.67 -38.70 -41.11
CA VAL A 333 -1.24 -37.80 -42.17
C VAL A 333 -0.82 -38.65 -43.37
N GLU A 334 -1.32 -38.33 -44.55
CA GLU A 334 -1.05 -39.07 -45.77
C GLU A 334 -0.91 -38.14 -46.98
N THR A 335 -0.05 -38.50 -47.93
CA THR A 335 0.05 -37.80 -49.21
C THR A 335 -0.81 -38.50 -50.26
N LYS A 336 -1.64 -37.73 -50.97
CA LYS A 336 -2.55 -38.22 -52.02
C LYS A 336 -2.41 -37.41 -53.30
N ASN A 337 -3.07 -37.91 -54.36
CA ASN A 337 -3.20 -37.25 -55.66
C ASN A 337 -1.86 -36.76 -56.24
N MET A 338 -0.80 -37.54 -56.01
CA MET A 338 0.55 -37.19 -56.45
C MET A 338 0.67 -37.26 -57.96
N THR A 339 1.15 -36.17 -58.54
CA THR A 339 1.57 -36.04 -59.93
C THR A 339 2.99 -35.48 -59.97
N ALA A 340 3.57 -35.35 -61.16
CA ALA A 340 4.88 -34.71 -61.32
C ALA A 340 4.89 -33.24 -60.82
N ASN A 341 3.74 -32.58 -60.78
CA ASN A 341 3.62 -31.13 -60.56
C ASN A 341 2.73 -30.75 -59.36
N ALA A 342 2.13 -31.71 -58.66
CA ALA A 342 1.22 -31.42 -57.55
C ALA A 342 1.06 -32.62 -56.63
N PHE A 343 0.70 -32.34 -55.38
CA PHE A 343 0.35 -33.34 -54.38
C PHE A 343 -0.61 -32.75 -53.35
N ASP A 344 -1.39 -33.62 -52.72
CA ASP A 344 -2.23 -33.25 -51.58
C ASP A 344 -1.65 -33.84 -50.31
N VAL A 345 -1.61 -33.06 -49.23
CA VAL A 345 -1.35 -33.56 -47.88
C VAL A 345 -2.67 -33.57 -47.12
N VAL A 346 -3.10 -34.76 -46.72
CA VAL A 346 -4.37 -34.98 -46.02
C VAL A 346 -4.08 -35.29 -44.56
N TYR A 347 -4.55 -34.41 -43.68
CA TYR A 347 -4.51 -34.59 -42.23
C TYR A 347 -5.89 -35.03 -41.76
N LYS A 348 -5.97 -36.10 -40.98
CA LYS A 348 -7.19 -36.52 -40.28
C LYS A 348 -7.04 -36.26 -38.81
N LEU A 349 -7.92 -35.42 -38.27
CA LEU A 349 -7.92 -35.04 -36.86
C LEU A 349 -9.21 -35.49 -36.19
N GLU A 350 -9.12 -36.05 -34.98
CA GLU A 350 -10.25 -36.18 -34.06
C GLU A 350 -10.34 -34.89 -33.25
N VAL A 351 -11.41 -34.13 -33.46
CA VAL A 351 -11.67 -32.85 -32.79
C VAL A 351 -12.60 -33.10 -31.60
N PRO A 352 -12.27 -32.60 -30.40
CA PRO A 352 -13.13 -32.73 -29.21
C PRO A 352 -14.52 -32.12 -29.44
N ALA A 353 -15.54 -32.61 -28.73
CA ALA A 353 -16.95 -32.27 -29.00
C ALA A 353 -17.31 -30.78 -28.79
N ASP A 354 -16.47 -30.06 -28.07
CA ASP A 354 -16.69 -28.70 -27.59
C ASP A 354 -15.51 -27.78 -27.95
N VAL A 355 -14.87 -28.09 -29.08
CA VAL A 355 -13.79 -27.36 -29.74
C VAL A 355 -14.10 -27.32 -31.25
N ASP A 356 -13.96 -26.15 -31.88
CA ASP A 356 -14.10 -25.98 -33.33
C ASP A 356 -12.77 -25.57 -33.95
N ILE A 357 -12.55 -25.84 -35.23
CA ILE A 357 -11.42 -25.29 -35.99
C ILE A 357 -11.86 -23.93 -36.54
N MET A 358 -11.25 -22.84 -36.05
CA MET A 358 -11.55 -21.47 -36.48
C MET A 358 -10.73 -21.05 -37.69
N ASN A 359 -9.47 -21.51 -37.76
CA ASN A 359 -8.57 -21.19 -38.86
C ASN A 359 -7.65 -22.38 -39.15
N ALA A 360 -7.27 -22.54 -40.42
CA ALA A 360 -6.35 -23.58 -40.87
C ALA A 360 -5.54 -23.07 -42.07
N VAL A 361 -4.22 -23.21 -42.03
CA VAL A 361 -3.33 -22.89 -43.17
C VAL A 361 -2.23 -23.93 -43.30
N CYS A 362 -1.80 -24.19 -44.52
CA CYS A 362 -0.78 -25.21 -44.80
C CYS A 362 0.45 -24.57 -45.46
N PRO A 363 1.48 -24.17 -44.69
CA PRO A 363 2.74 -23.77 -45.26
C PRO A 363 3.50 -24.99 -45.80
N THR A 364 4.07 -24.84 -46.99
CA THR A 364 4.91 -25.87 -47.62
C THR A 364 6.13 -25.23 -48.26
N TRP A 365 7.28 -25.88 -48.12
CA TRP A 365 8.53 -25.44 -48.73
C TRP A 365 9.41 -26.62 -49.13
N PRO A 366 10.33 -26.43 -50.09
CA PRO A 366 11.22 -27.48 -50.53
C PRO A 366 12.33 -27.75 -49.52
N LYS A 367 12.82 -29.00 -49.47
CA LYS A 367 13.87 -29.42 -48.52
C LYS A 367 15.27 -28.95 -48.91
N VAL A 368 15.52 -28.68 -50.21
CA VAL A 368 16.89 -28.52 -50.74
C VAL A 368 17.15 -27.12 -51.32
N SER A 369 16.15 -26.42 -51.87
CA SER A 369 16.33 -25.03 -52.30
C SER A 369 16.24 -24.03 -51.14
N VAL A 370 16.59 -22.76 -51.41
CA VAL A 370 16.21 -21.65 -50.51
C VAL A 370 14.70 -21.73 -50.27
N PRO A 371 14.24 -21.85 -49.01
CA PRO A 371 12.84 -22.16 -48.74
C PRO A 371 11.95 -20.98 -49.13
N GLN A 372 11.31 -21.09 -50.29
CA GLN A 372 10.17 -20.26 -50.64
C GLN A 372 8.93 -20.93 -50.05
N ILE A 373 8.45 -20.38 -48.94
CA ILE A 373 7.27 -20.92 -48.25
C ILE A 373 6.02 -20.50 -49.03
N THR A 374 5.24 -21.49 -49.45
CA THR A 374 3.92 -21.29 -50.05
C THR A 374 2.87 -21.58 -49.00
N TRP A 375 1.95 -20.63 -48.76
CA TRP A 375 0.88 -20.75 -47.79
C TRP A 375 -0.44 -21.08 -48.49
N ASN A 376 -0.94 -22.29 -48.32
CA ASN A 376 -2.17 -22.74 -48.97
C ASN A 376 -3.33 -22.81 -47.99
N GLN A 377 -4.52 -22.41 -48.46
CA GLN A 377 -5.77 -22.59 -47.74
C GLN A 377 -6.27 -24.03 -47.96
N PRO A 378 -6.46 -24.82 -46.91
CA PRO A 378 -6.95 -26.19 -47.06
C PRO A 378 -8.45 -26.22 -47.34
N THR A 379 -8.90 -27.39 -47.79
CA THR A 379 -10.32 -27.76 -47.73
C THR A 379 -10.55 -28.64 -46.51
N ILE A 380 -11.66 -28.42 -45.79
CA ILE A 380 -12.01 -29.18 -44.59
C ILE A 380 -13.32 -29.91 -44.83
N GLN A 381 -13.31 -31.22 -44.63
CA GLN A 381 -14.50 -32.07 -44.67
C GLN A 381 -14.70 -32.70 -43.30
N TRP A 382 -15.94 -32.67 -42.81
CA TRP A 382 -16.31 -33.19 -41.49
C TRP A 382 -17.09 -34.50 -41.62
N ASP A 383 -16.71 -35.46 -40.79
CA ASP A 383 -17.47 -36.68 -40.53
C ASP A 383 -17.57 -36.87 -39.02
N ASP A 384 -18.72 -36.49 -38.45
CA ASP A 384 -18.90 -36.34 -37.00
C ASP A 384 -17.79 -35.46 -36.39
N ARG A 385 -16.96 -36.03 -35.52
CA ARG A 385 -15.83 -35.35 -34.87
C ARG A 385 -14.51 -35.47 -35.61
N ILE A 386 -14.50 -36.05 -36.81
CA ILE A 386 -13.30 -36.22 -37.62
C ILE A 386 -13.23 -35.14 -38.68
N ALA A 387 -12.23 -34.26 -38.56
CA ALA A 387 -11.89 -33.28 -39.58
C ALA A 387 -10.86 -33.90 -40.55
N THR A 388 -11.23 -34.01 -41.82
CA THR A 388 -10.31 -34.34 -42.92
C THR A 388 -9.90 -33.04 -43.61
N ILE A 389 -8.65 -32.64 -43.40
CA ILE A 389 -8.08 -31.38 -43.87
C ILE A 389 -7.14 -31.69 -45.02
N THR A 390 -7.49 -31.23 -46.22
CA THR A 390 -6.73 -31.48 -47.45
C THR A 390 -6.05 -30.20 -47.89
N CYS A 391 -4.72 -30.21 -47.82
CA CYS A 391 -3.87 -29.13 -48.30
C CYS A 391 -3.37 -29.48 -49.71
N HIS A 392 -3.79 -28.72 -50.72
CA HIS A 392 -3.31 -28.87 -52.09
C HIS A 392 -2.01 -28.08 -52.28
N HIS A 393 -1.01 -28.68 -52.92
CA HIS A 393 0.27 -28.05 -53.20
C HIS A 393 0.71 -28.29 -54.64
N GLU A 394 1.17 -27.23 -55.30
CA GLU A 394 1.88 -27.31 -56.58
C GLU A 394 3.38 -27.49 -56.32
N ALA A 395 3.97 -28.51 -56.94
CA ALA A 395 5.40 -28.77 -56.89
C ALA A 395 6.15 -27.74 -57.75
N THR A 396 7.22 -27.18 -57.20
CA THR A 396 8.02 -26.13 -57.84
C THR A 396 9.33 -26.70 -58.39
N ASN A 397 9.74 -26.21 -59.56
CA ASN A 397 11.10 -26.35 -60.11
C ASN A 397 11.73 -27.77 -60.12
N GLY A 398 10.93 -28.82 -60.32
CA GLY A 398 11.43 -30.19 -60.40
C GLY A 398 11.94 -30.75 -59.06
N GLU A 399 11.63 -30.10 -57.95
CA GLU A 399 11.96 -30.58 -56.62
C GLU A 399 11.05 -31.74 -56.23
N ARG A 400 11.64 -32.69 -55.50
CA ARG A 400 10.99 -33.95 -55.13
C ARG A 400 10.77 -34.12 -53.64
N GLU A 401 11.33 -33.24 -52.81
CA GLU A 401 11.24 -33.36 -51.36
C GLU A 401 10.76 -32.04 -50.75
N TYR A 402 9.67 -32.12 -49.99
CA TYR A 402 9.00 -30.96 -49.40
C TYR A 402 8.72 -31.19 -47.92
N TYR A 403 8.74 -30.12 -47.15
CA TYR A 403 8.13 -30.04 -45.83
C TYR A 403 6.73 -29.45 -45.97
N SER A 404 5.74 -30.07 -45.35
CA SER A 404 4.37 -29.55 -45.26
C SER A 404 3.92 -29.54 -43.82
N HIS A 405 3.50 -28.38 -43.34
CA HIS A 405 2.85 -28.27 -42.04
C HIS A 405 1.37 -27.92 -42.19
N LEU A 406 0.60 -28.24 -41.17
CA LEU A 406 -0.74 -27.76 -40.93
C LEU A 406 -0.71 -26.91 -39.67
N HIS A 407 -1.07 -25.63 -39.80
CA HIS A 407 -1.22 -24.68 -38.71
C HIS A 407 -2.71 -24.46 -38.47
N LEU A 408 -3.18 -24.72 -37.27
CA LEU A 408 -4.57 -24.61 -36.86
C LEU A 408 -4.74 -23.60 -35.74
N GLU A 409 -5.87 -22.91 -35.73
CA GLU A 409 -6.36 -22.15 -34.60
C GLU A 409 -7.75 -22.67 -34.25
N ASP A 410 -7.97 -23.04 -32.99
CA ASP A 410 -9.26 -23.55 -32.55
C ASP A 410 -10.15 -22.48 -31.90
N SER A 411 -11.38 -22.84 -31.53
CA SER A 411 -12.36 -21.90 -30.93
C SER A 411 -11.99 -21.40 -29.54
N LEU A 412 -10.93 -21.93 -28.94
CA LEU A 412 -10.34 -21.44 -27.69
C LEU A 412 -9.11 -20.56 -27.96
N GLY A 413 -8.79 -20.27 -29.23
CA GLY A 413 -7.65 -19.45 -29.65
C GLY A 413 -6.30 -20.19 -29.59
N ARG A 414 -6.32 -21.53 -29.45
CA ARG A 414 -5.10 -22.33 -29.32
C ARG A 414 -4.50 -22.56 -30.70
N LYS A 415 -3.19 -22.30 -30.84
CA LYS A 415 -2.45 -22.52 -32.09
C LYS A 415 -1.80 -23.90 -32.05
N ILE A 416 -2.03 -24.70 -33.08
CA ILE A 416 -1.64 -26.11 -33.13
C ILE A 416 -0.92 -26.39 -34.44
N LEU A 417 0.21 -27.11 -34.37
CA LEU A 417 1.05 -27.41 -35.53
C LEU A 417 1.23 -28.92 -35.71
N TYR A 418 0.98 -29.40 -36.92
CA TYR A 418 1.31 -30.77 -37.34
C TYR A 418 2.22 -30.73 -38.57
N GLY A 419 3.39 -31.37 -38.52
CA GLY A 419 4.35 -31.40 -39.63
C GLY A 419 4.48 -32.78 -40.27
N THR A 420 4.78 -32.83 -41.57
CA THR A 420 5.16 -34.05 -42.30
C THR A 420 6.18 -33.74 -43.40
N GLU A 421 6.97 -34.75 -43.79
CA GLU A 421 7.81 -34.71 -45.00
C GLU A 421 7.08 -35.39 -46.17
N VAL A 422 7.23 -34.85 -47.38
CA VAL A 422 6.64 -35.38 -48.61
C VAL A 422 7.73 -35.64 -49.64
N THR A 423 7.76 -36.85 -50.20
CA THR A 423 8.67 -37.22 -51.30
C THR A 423 7.87 -37.59 -52.55
N LEU A 424 8.01 -36.81 -53.62
CA LEU A 424 7.47 -37.09 -54.95
C LEU A 424 8.27 -38.20 -55.63
N LYS A 425 7.57 -39.20 -56.18
CA LYS A 425 8.16 -40.36 -56.86
C LYS A 425 8.57 -40.04 -58.29
#